data_AF-A0A448Y000-F1
#
_entry.id   AF-A0A448Y000-F1
#
_cell.length_a   1.000
_cell.length_b   1.000
_cell.length_c   1.000
_cell.angle_alpha   90.00
_cell.angle_beta   90.00
_cell.angle_gamma   90.00
#
_symmetry.space_group_name_H-M   'P 1'
#
loop_
_entity.id
_entity.type
_entity.pdbx_description
1 polymer ?
#
loop_
_entity_poly.entity_id
_entity_poly.type
_entity_poly.pdbx_seq_one_letter_code
_entity_poly.pdbx_strand_id
1 'polypeptide(L)' 'MIPEPFNTLIVVIICISAVLYFNGYLSASNRSVSVTWLKSKNPIYLRFLTVLFIFAASLKVLMLVL' A
#
# COMPACT_ATOMS: atom_id res chain seq x y z
N MET A 1 -18.70 -13.30 11.84
CA MET A 1 -18.62 -12.74 10.48
C MET A 1 -18.41 -11.25 10.65
N ILE A 2 -17.21 -10.74 10.39
CA ILE A 2 -16.92 -9.31 10.55
C ILE A 2 -17.75 -8.59 9.48
N PRO A 3 -18.56 -7.58 9.84
CA PRO A 3 -19.43 -6.91 8.88
C PRO A 3 -18.58 -6.35 7.72
N GLU A 4 -19.05 -6.60 6.50
CA GLU A 4 -18.41 -6.24 5.23
C GLU A 4 -17.83 -4.81 5.17
N PRO A 5 -18.47 -3.74 5.70
CA PRO A 5 -17.87 -2.41 5.68
C PRO A 5 -16.58 -2.30 6.50
N PHE A 6 -16.46 -3.07 7.58
CA PHE A 6 -15.28 -3.05 8.44
C PHE A 6 -14.08 -3.70 7.76
N ASN A 7 -14.32 -4.78 7.01
CA ASN A 7 -13.28 -5.48 6.26
C ASN A 7 -12.72 -4.60 5.14
N THR A 8 -13.58 -3.84 4.46
CA THR A 8 -13.19 -2.91 3.40
C THR A 8 -12.37 -1.74 3.96
N LEU A 9 -12.77 -1.16 5.09
CA LEU A 9 -12.03 -0.07 5.76
C LEU A 9 -10.62 -0.50 6.17
N ILE A 10 -10.47 -1.70 6.75
CA ILE A 10 -9.17 -2.26 7.14
C ILE A 10 -8.29 -2.44 5.91
N VAL A 11 -8.82 -3.00 4.81
CA VAL A 11 -8.06 -3.20 3.57
C VAL A 11 -7.56 -1.86 2.99
N VAL A 12 -8.39 -0.82 3.01
CA VAL A 12 -8.00 0.52 2.55
C VAL A 12 -6.88 1.10 3.43
N ILE A 13 -6.99 0.98 4.76
CA ILE A 13 -5.96 1.45 5.69
C ILE A 13 -4.62 0.73 5.46
N ILE A 14 -4.65 -0.60 5.25
CA ILE A 14 -3.45 -1.39 4.95
C ILE A 14 -2.82 -0.97 3.62
N CYS A 15 -3.63 -0.71 2.59
CA CYS A 15 -3.11 -0.26 1.29
C CYS A 15 -2.46 1.12 1.38
N ILE A 16 -3.06 2.08 2.09
CA ILE A 16 -2.50 3.42 2.28
C ILE A 16 -1.19 3.35 3.07
N SER A 17 -1.17 2.58 4.16
CA SER A 17 0.04 2.42 4.98
C SER A 17 1.16 1.70 4.21
N ALA A 18 0.84 0.72 3.37
CA ALA A 18 1.80 0.11 2.46
C ALA A 18 2.38 1.13 1.45
N VAL A 19 1.54 1.95 0.83
CA VAL A 19 1.96 3.02 -0.11
C VAL A 19 2.90 4.03 0.56
N LEU A 20 2.56 4.48 1.77
CA LEU A 20 3.39 5.40 2.55
C LEU A 20 4.71 4.74 2.97
N TYR A 21 4.69 3.46 3.31
CA TYR A 21 5.87 2.67 3.64
C TYR A 21 6.78 2.55 2.41
N PHE A 22 6.28 2.09 1.27
CA PHE A 22 7.10 1.96 0.07
C PHE A 22 7.64 3.31 -0.44
N ASN A 23 6.86 4.39 -0.42
CA ASN A 23 7.39 5.70 -0.83
C ASN A 23 8.45 6.30 0.13
N GLY A 24 8.65 5.73 1.31
CA GLY A 24 9.63 6.22 2.29
C GLY A 24 9.13 7.40 3.12
N TYR A 25 7.81 7.66 3.15
CA TYR A 25 7.20 8.67 4.02
C TYR A 25 7.16 8.20 5.49
N LEU A 26 7.16 6.89 5.75
CA LEU A 26 7.35 6.36 7.11
C LEU A 26 8.84 6.22 7.45
N SER A 27 9.25 6.69 8.63
CA SER A 27 10.61 6.46 9.16
C SER A 27 10.99 4.97 9.24
N ALA A 28 10.01 4.08 9.42
CA ALA A 28 10.22 2.63 9.42
C ALA A 28 10.66 2.08 8.05
N SER A 29 10.30 2.76 6.95
CA SER A 29 10.72 2.38 5.60
C SER A 29 12.20 2.64 5.38
N ASN A 30 12.69 3.82 5.78
CA ASN A 30 14.09 4.19 5.62
C ASN A 30 15.03 3.38 6.53
N ARG A 31 14.51 2.77 7.59
CA ARG A 31 15.25 1.80 8.43
C ARG A 31 15.26 0.38 7.85
N SER A 32 14.40 0.07 6.89
CA SER A 32 14.29 -1.28 6.34
C SER A 32 15.36 -1.51 5.28
N VAL A 33 16.32 -2.37 5.58
CA VAL A 33 17.41 -2.76 4.67
C VAL A 33 16.85 -3.24 3.32
N SER A 34 15.75 -3.99 3.34
CA SER A 34 15.09 -4.51 2.14
C SER A 34 14.51 -3.41 1.25
N VAL A 35 13.84 -2.40 1.85
CA VAL A 35 13.25 -1.29 1.08
C VAL A 35 14.34 -0.38 0.54
N THR A 36 15.36 -0.08 1.34
CA THR A 36 16.49 0.74 0.92
C THR A 36 17.31 0.06 -0.18
N TRP A 37 17.55 -1.25 -0.09
CA TRP A 37 18.22 -2.03 -1.13
C TRP A 37 17.39 -2.07 -2.42
N LEU A 38 16.08 -2.31 -2.32
CA LEU A 38 15.18 -2.35 -3.48
C LEU A 38 15.07 -0.97 -4.15
N LYS A 39 15.05 0.11 -3.37
CA LYS A 39 15.04 1.50 -3.86
C LYS A 39 16.35 1.85 -4.55
N SER A 40 17.48 1.35 -4.06
CA SER A 40 18.80 1.55 -4.67
C SER A 40 18.98 0.75 -5.96
N LYS A 41 18.45 -0.47 -6.05
CA LYS A 41 18.60 -1.31 -7.24
C LYS A 41 17.56 -1.04 -8.32
N ASN A 42 16.30 -0.87 -7.93
CA ASN A 42 15.17 -0.78 -8.85
C ASN A 42 14.07 0.15 -8.29
N PRO A 43 14.28 1.48 -8.38
CA PRO A 43 13.30 2.46 -7.88
C PRO A 43 11.95 2.37 -8.63
N ILE A 44 11.95 1.89 -9.87
CA ILE A 44 10.73 1.66 -10.67
C ILE A 44 9.84 0.60 -10.04
N TYR A 45 10.43 -0.46 -9.45
CA TYR A 45 9.68 -1.57 -8.86
C TYR A 45 8.85 -1.14 -7.65
N LEU A 46 9.42 -0.26 -6.82
CA LEU A 46 8.69 0.38 -5.73
C LEU A 46 7.50 1.20 -6.22
N ARG A 47 7.70 1.96 -7.30
CA ARG A 47 6.64 2.76 -7.92
C ARG A 47 5.51 1.87 -8.46
N PHE A 48 5.87 0.73 -9.07
CA PHE A 48 4.90 -0.26 -9.56
C PHE A 48 4.09 -0.88 -8.43
N LEU A 49 4.74 -1.31 -7.34
CA LEU A 49 4.07 -1.78 -6.12
C LEU A 49 3.09 -0.74 -5.58
N THR A 50 3.51 0.51 -5.53
CA THR A 50 2.67 1.62 -5.06
C THR A 50 1.40 1.77 -5.91
N VAL A 51 1.54 1.73 -7.24
CA VAL A 51 0.40 1.80 -8.17
C VAL A 51 -0.53 0.59 -8.00
N LEU A 52 0.03 -0.61 -7.81
CA LEU A 52 -0.74 -1.83 -7.57
C LEU A 52 -1.60 -1.72 -6.30
N PHE A 53 -1.03 -1.20 -5.21
CA PHE A 53 -1.76 -1.00 -3.95
C PHE A 53 -2.86 0.07 -4.08
N ILE A 54 -2.60 1.16 -4.79
CA ILE A 54 -3.62 2.19 -5.07
C ILE A 54 -4.76 1.59 -5.90
N PHE A 55 -4.44 0.81 -6.93
CA PHE A 55 -5.42 0.14 -7.77
C PHE A 55 -6.31 -0.83 -6.97
N ALA A 56 -5.69 -1.66 -6.13
CA ALA A 56 -6.41 -2.59 -5.25
C ALA A 56 -7.33 -1.85 -4.25
N ALA A 57 -6.87 -0.74 -3.67
CA ALA A 57 -7.68 0.10 -2.80
C ALA A 57 -8.87 0.71 -3.55
N SER A 58 -8.66 1.24 -4.76
CA SER A 58 -9.73 1.83 -5.57
C SER A 58 -10.79 0.82 -6.00
N LEU A 59 -10.39 -0.42 -6.35
CA LEU A 59 -11.34 -1.50 -6.65
C LEU A 59 -12.22 -1.86 -5.45
N LYS A 60 -11.62 -1.91 -4.25
CA LYS A 60 -12.34 -2.20 -3.01
C LYS A 60 -13.32 -1.09 -2.64
N VAL A 61 -12.95 0.18 -2.85
CA VAL A 61 -13.86 1.32 -2.65
C VAL A 61 -14.97 1.31 -3.70
N LEU A 62 -14.66 1.02 -4.96
CA LEU A 62 -15.67 0.93 -6.02
C LEU A 62 -16.72 -0.16 -5.74
N MET A 63 -16.29 -1.33 -5.28
CA MET A 63 -17.19 -2.42 -4.86
C MET A 63 -18.01 -2.10 -3.60
N LEU A 64 -17.58 -1.15 -2.77
CA LEU A 64 -18.36 -0.71 -1.60
C LEU A 64 -19.45 0.29 -2.00
N VAL A 65 -19.20 1.07 -3.05
CA VAL A 65 -20.10 2.13 -3.52
C VAL A 65 -21.18 1.61 -4.47
N LEU A 66 -20.91 0.50 -5.16
CA LEU A 66 -21.79 -0.15 -6.15
C LEU A 66 -22.65 -1.24 -5.50
#